data_AF-A0A7V5T5X7-F1
#
_entry.id   AF-A0A7V5T5X7-F1
#
_cell.length_a   1.000
_cell.length_b   1.000
_cell.length_c   1.000
_cell.angle_alpha   90.00
_cell.angle_beta   90.00
_cell.angle_gamma   90.00
#
_symmetry.space_group_name_H-M   'P 1'
#
loop_
_entity.id
_entity.type
_entity.pdbx_description
1 polymer ?
#
loop_
_entity_poly.entity_id
_entity_poly.type
_entity_poly.pdbx_seq_one_letter_code
_entity_poly.pdbx_strand_id
1 'polypeptide(L)'
;MYRPRYCAECGRRIERERWRFWHSRQFCDVCARHFERRRRAGLGALLIASLVLGFLMGRLSGRAPSPNPVLRIERLAPVPQMPSTLPSVGPRSPTAGASENITRCGAPTKSGRPCQRRVRGGGRCWQHREVATQSPTDIGRPAPIGNP
;
A
#
# COMPACT_ATOMS: atom_id res chain seq x y z
N MET A 1 -8.72 -20.25 45.65
CA MET A 1 -7.51 -19.61 45.05
C MET A 1 -6.45 -19.42 46.12
N TYR A 2 -5.27 -20.02 45.93
CA TYR A 2 -4.14 -19.90 46.87
C TYR A 2 -3.54 -18.48 46.84
N ARG A 3 -3.34 -17.85 48.01
CA ARG A 3 -2.62 -16.59 48.18
C ARG A 3 -1.36 -16.86 49.00
N PRO A 4 -0.16 -16.87 48.40
CA PRO A 4 1.06 -17.07 49.16
C PRO A 4 1.25 -15.92 50.14
N ARG A 5 1.62 -16.25 51.38
CA ARG A 5 1.92 -15.25 52.42
C ARG A 5 3.33 -14.68 52.31
N TYR A 6 4.22 -15.38 51.60
CA TYR A 6 5.64 -15.05 51.47
C TYR A 6 6.03 -14.90 50.00
N CYS A 7 7.02 -14.05 49.74
CA CYS A 7 7.61 -13.86 48.43
C CYS A 7 8.47 -15.07 48.05
N ALA A 8 8.26 -15.61 46.84
CA ALA A 8 9.02 -16.75 46.31
C ALA A 8 10.52 -16.48 46.12
N GLU A 9 10.91 -15.21 45.96
CA GLU A 9 12.31 -14.82 45.71
C GLU A 9 13.06 -14.47 47.00
N CYS A 10 12.48 -13.58 47.82
CA CYS A 10 13.17 -13.01 48.98
C CYS A 10 12.64 -13.49 50.34
N GLY A 11 11.60 -14.33 50.36
CA GLY A 11 11.01 -14.85 51.59
C GLY A 11 10.24 -13.84 52.45
N ARG A 12 10.26 -12.53 52.12
CA ARG A 12 9.52 -11.51 52.88
C ARG A 12 8.00 -11.71 52.80
N ARG A 13 7.30 -11.40 53.89
CA ARG A 13 5.84 -11.44 53.96
C ARG A 13 5.23 -10.44 52.95
N ILE A 14 4.23 -10.89 52.21
CA ILE A 14 3.51 -10.04 51.23
C ILE A 14 2.32 -9.40 51.94
N GLU A 15 2.45 -8.13 52.31
CA GLU A 15 1.35 -7.32 52.83
C GLU A 15 0.86 -6.40 51.72
N ARG A 16 -0.30 -6.72 51.15
CA ARG A 16 -0.94 -5.93 50.10
C ARG A 16 -2.41 -5.73 50.42
N GLU A 17 -2.81 -4.48 50.58
CA GLU A 17 -4.20 -4.07 50.82
C GLU A 17 -5.09 -4.36 49.60
N ARG A 18 -4.55 -4.24 48.37
CA ARG A 18 -5.32 -4.40 47.14
C ARG A 18 -4.64 -5.33 46.14
N TRP A 19 -5.25 -6.50 45.95
CA TRP A 19 -4.84 -7.46 44.93
C TRP A 19 -5.51 -7.14 43.59
N ARG A 20 -4.72 -6.69 42.60
CA ARG A 20 -5.15 -6.53 41.21
C ARG A 20 -4.82 -7.80 40.41
N PHE A 21 -5.61 -8.13 39.38
CA PHE A 21 -5.43 -9.38 38.64
C PHE A 21 -4.13 -9.46 37.83
N TRP A 22 -3.56 -8.30 37.47
CA TRP A 22 -2.34 -8.20 36.66
C TRP A 22 -1.04 -8.15 37.47
N HIS A 23 -1.11 -8.09 38.81
CA HIS A 23 0.10 -8.15 39.64
C HIS A 23 0.53 -9.60 39.85
N SER A 24 1.81 -9.89 39.63
CA SER A 24 2.37 -11.22 39.89
C SER A 24 2.09 -11.63 41.34
N ARG A 25 1.36 -12.73 41.51
CA ARG A 25 0.84 -13.10 42.84
C ARG A 25 1.87 -13.69 43.80
N GLN A 26 3.08 -13.98 43.31
CA GLN A 26 4.13 -14.71 44.02
C GLN A 26 5.27 -13.82 44.54
N PHE A 27 5.35 -12.57 44.11
CA PHE A 27 6.47 -11.68 44.42
C PHE A 27 6.00 -10.48 45.23
N CYS A 28 6.83 -9.97 46.15
CA CYS A 28 6.61 -8.68 46.81
C CYS A 28 6.80 -7.50 45.84
N ASP A 29 6.44 -6.28 46.22
CA ASP A 29 6.48 -5.12 45.31
C ASP A 29 7.88 -4.71 44.86
N VAL A 30 8.91 -5.07 45.63
CA VAL A 30 10.31 -4.86 45.26
C VAL A 30 10.75 -5.89 44.21
N CYS A 31 10.57 -7.17 44.50
CA CYS A 31 10.95 -8.26 43.59
C CYS A 31 10.12 -8.22 42.29
N ALA A 32 8.82 -7.94 42.37
CA ALA A 32 7.94 -7.82 41.20
C ALA A 32 8.45 -6.74 40.24
N ARG A 33 8.81 -5.56 40.74
CA ARG A 33 9.37 -4.47 39.92
C ARG A 33 10.68 -4.86 39.25
N HIS A 34 11.55 -5.58 39.96
CA HIS A 34 12.82 -6.03 39.39
C HIS A 34 12.59 -7.04 38.25
N PHE A 35 11.75 -8.05 38.48
CA PHE A 35 11.42 -9.06 37.47
C PHE A 35 10.70 -8.46 36.26
N GLU A 36 9.73 -7.57 36.47
CA GLU A 36 9.06 -6.89 35.37
C GLU A 36 10.02 -6.05 34.55
N ARG A 37 10.95 -5.33 35.20
CA ARG A 37 11.98 -4.55 34.50
C ARG A 37 12.89 -5.47 33.69
N ARG A 38 13.37 -6.58 34.26
CA ARG A 38 14.22 -7.54 33.55
C ARG A 38 13.49 -8.22 32.40
N ARG A 39 12.21 -8.59 32.58
CA ARG A 39 11.36 -9.18 31.54
C ARG A 39 11.11 -8.19 30.41
N ARG A 40 10.76 -6.94 30.72
CA ARG A 40 10.58 -5.88 29.71
C ARG A 40 11.89 -5.57 28.99
N ALA A 41 13.02 -5.51 29.70
CA ALA A 41 14.33 -5.30 29.10
C ALA A 41 14.71 -6.46 28.16
N GLY A 42 14.51 -7.71 28.58
CA GLY A 42 14.77 -8.88 27.73
C GLY A 42 13.87 -8.92 26.49
N LEU A 43 12.56 -8.66 26.64
CA LEU A 43 11.64 -8.57 25.51
C LEU A 43 12.00 -7.41 24.57
N GLY A 44 12.37 -6.25 25.12
CA GLY A 44 12.84 -5.10 24.34
C GLY A 44 14.11 -5.43 23.56
N ALA A 45 15.08 -6.11 24.19
CA ALA A 45 16.31 -6.54 23.53
C ALA A 45 16.03 -7.52 22.37
N LEU A 46 15.10 -8.47 22.55
CA LEU A 46 14.69 -9.40 21.49
C LEU A 46 14.03 -8.68 20.31
N LEU A 47 13.15 -7.71 20.57
CA LEU A 47 12.54 -6.90 19.51
C LEU A 47 13.58 -6.05 18.76
N ILE A 48 14.54 -5.45 19.47
CA ILE A 48 15.61 -4.70 18.83
C ILE A 48 16.47 -5.64 17.98
N ALA A 49 16.84 -6.81 18.49
CA ALA A 49 17.62 -7.79 17.77
C ALA A 49 16.92 -8.27 16.49
N SER A 50 15.60 -8.51 16.53
CA SER A 50 14.84 -8.93 15.34
C SER A 50 14.77 -7.82 14.29
N LEU A 51 14.58 -6.57 14.69
CA LEU A 51 14.59 -5.41 13.77
C LEU A 51 15.96 -5.22 13.12
N VAL A 52 17.03 -5.31 13.92
CA VAL A 52 18.41 -5.22 13.43
C VAL A 52 18.69 -6.35 12.44
N LEU A 53 18.31 -7.59 12.79
CA LEU A 53 18.50 -8.74 11.91
C LEU A 53 17.73 -8.57 10.59
N GLY A 54 16.47 -8.15 10.64
CA GLY A 54 15.66 -7.88 9.45
C GLY A 54 16.25 -6.75 8.59
N PHE A 55 16.76 -5.70 9.21
CA PHE A 55 17.42 -4.59 8.51
C PHE A 55 18.72 -5.04 7.81
N LEU A 56 19.56 -5.82 8.49
CA LEU A 56 20.77 -6.39 7.89
C LEU A 56 20.43 -7.34 6.76
N MET A 57 19.45 -8.22 6.94
CA MET A 57 19.00 -9.13 5.87
C MET A 57 18.51 -8.35 4.66
N GLY A 58 17.67 -7.32 4.85
CA GLY A 58 17.18 -6.46 3.77
C GLY A 58 18.31 -5.73 3.03
N ARG A 59 19.33 -5.27 3.76
CA ARG A 59 20.53 -4.64 3.17
C ARG A 59 21.38 -5.63 2.35
N LEU A 60 21.45 -6.89 2.77
CA LEU A 60 22.20 -7.94 2.08
C LEU A 60 21.43 -8.49 0.87
N SER A 61 20.11 -8.64 0.98
CA SER A 61 19.25 -9.17 -0.09
C SER A 61 18.86 -8.12 -1.15
N GLY A 62 18.92 -6.83 -0.85
CA GLY A 62 18.58 -5.73 -1.77
C GLY A 62 19.59 -5.46 -2.90
N ARG A 63 20.59 -6.33 -3.10
CA ARG A 63 21.63 -6.19 -4.12
C ARG A 63 21.48 -7.19 -5.29
N ALA A 64 20.26 -7.64 -5.58
CA ALA A 64 19.97 -8.18 -6.90
C ALA A 64 19.78 -6.99 -7.86
N PRO A 65 20.69 -6.75 -8.84
CA PRO A 65 20.42 -5.80 -9.90
C PRO A 65 19.20 -6.31 -10.67
N SER A 66 18.05 -5.66 -10.45
CA SER A 66 16.89 -5.84 -11.31
C SER A 66 17.32 -5.46 -12.73
N PRO A 67 17.16 -6.34 -13.74
CA PRO A 67 17.36 -5.97 -15.13
C PRO A 67 16.17 -5.12 -15.57
N ASN A 68 16.05 -3.91 -15.02
CA ASN A 68 15.13 -2.93 -15.57
C ASN A 68 15.76 -2.43 -16.88
N PRO A 69 15.09 -2.59 -18.04
CA PRO A 69 15.53 -1.90 -19.24
C PRO A 69 15.51 -0.40 -18.98
N VAL A 70 16.61 0.26 -19.30
CA VAL A 70 16.77 1.71 -19.17
C VAL A 70 15.64 2.39 -19.93
N LEU A 71 14.66 2.94 -19.22
CA LEU A 71 13.70 3.88 -19.80
C LEU A 71 14.47 5.18 -20.11
N ARG A 72 15.05 5.20 -21.31
CA ARG A 72 15.71 6.36 -21.89
C ARG A 72 14.62 7.37 -22.26
N ILE A 73 14.38 8.35 -21.40
CA ILE A 73 13.51 9.47 -21.73
C ILE A 73 14.31 10.40 -22.64
N GLU A 74 14.21 10.19 -23.95
CA GLU A 74 14.66 11.18 -24.92
C GLU A 74 13.72 12.39 -24.83
N ARG A 75 14.16 13.42 -24.10
CA ARG A 75 13.65 14.78 -24.29
C ARG A 75 14.05 15.19 -25.69
N LEU A 76 13.06 15.35 -26.58
CA LEU A 76 13.23 16.14 -27.79
C LEU A 76 13.74 17.51 -27.37
N ALA A 77 15.00 17.78 -27.69
CA ALA A 77 15.57 19.11 -27.59
C ALA A 77 14.69 20.08 -28.40
N PRO A 78 14.53 21.34 -27.98
CA PRO A 78 13.94 22.35 -28.84
C PRO A 78 14.85 22.48 -30.07
N VAL A 79 14.31 22.15 -31.24
CA VAL A 79 14.95 22.40 -32.53
C VAL A 79 15.29 23.90 -32.60
N PRO A 80 16.55 24.29 -32.86
CA PRO A 80 16.88 25.67 -33.13
C PRO A 80 16.10 26.13 -34.37
N GLN A 81 15.27 27.15 -34.21
CA GLN A 81 14.62 27.85 -35.30
C GLN A 81 15.71 28.48 -36.18
N MET A 82 15.90 27.93 -37.38
CA MET A 82 16.61 28.64 -38.45
C MET A 82 15.58 29.41 -39.29
N PRO A 83 15.87 30.67 -39.66
CA PRO A 83 14.91 31.56 -40.30
C PRO A 83 14.55 31.11 -41.72
N SER A 84 13.25 31.13 -41.99
CA SER A 84 12.61 30.89 -43.28
C SER A 84 13.11 31.84 -44.37
N THR A 85 13.58 31.27 -45.48
CA THR A 85 13.48 31.88 -46.81
C THR A 85 12.49 31.07 -47.64
N LEU A 86 11.38 31.72 -48.02
CA LEU A 86 10.34 31.26 -48.96
C LEU A 86 10.94 30.95 -50.36
N PRO A 87 10.34 30.01 -51.12
CA PRO A 87 9.27 30.35 -52.08
C PRO A 87 8.11 29.34 -52.03
N SER A 88 6.84 29.76 -52.08
CA SER A 88 6.03 30.18 -53.24
C SER A 88 5.65 29.05 -54.23
N VAL A 89 4.34 28.95 -54.45
CA VAL A 89 3.60 28.29 -55.56
C VAL A 89 3.10 26.85 -55.35
N GLY A 90 1.77 26.69 -55.31
CA GLY A 90 1.08 25.49 -55.83
C GLY A 90 -0.05 24.90 -54.95
N PRO A 91 -1.31 24.83 -55.41
CA PRO A 91 -2.48 24.54 -54.57
C PRO A 91 -2.97 23.07 -54.64
N ARG A 92 -3.75 22.68 -53.61
CA ARG A 92 -4.83 21.66 -53.56
C ARG A 92 -4.67 20.58 -52.48
N SER A 93 -5.55 20.73 -51.48
CA SER A 93 -6.55 19.75 -51.03
C SER A 93 -6.50 19.38 -49.54
N PRO A 94 -7.67 19.29 -48.88
CA PRO A 94 -7.80 19.13 -47.44
C PRO A 94 -7.83 17.66 -47.09
N THR A 95 -6.74 17.10 -46.59
CA THR A 95 -6.76 15.70 -46.13
C THR A 95 -7.10 15.64 -44.65
N ALA A 96 -8.39 15.45 -44.42
CA ALA A 96 -8.95 14.53 -43.46
C ALA A 96 -8.49 14.73 -42.00
N GLY A 97 -9.37 15.38 -41.23
CA GLY A 97 -9.35 15.27 -39.79
C GLY A 97 -9.35 13.80 -39.38
N ALA A 98 -8.22 13.35 -38.86
CA ALA A 98 -8.19 12.16 -38.02
C ALA A 98 -8.96 12.53 -36.75
N SER A 99 -10.26 12.25 -36.76
CA SER A 99 -11.10 12.16 -35.57
C SER A 99 -10.37 11.28 -34.56
N GLU A 100 -9.61 11.91 -33.67
CA GLU A 100 -9.00 11.22 -32.54
C GLU A 100 -10.17 10.68 -31.72
N ASN A 101 -10.43 9.37 -31.84
CA ASN A 101 -11.50 8.70 -31.12
C ASN A 101 -11.15 8.65 -29.63
N ILE A 102 -11.38 9.77 -28.95
CA ILE A 102 -11.23 9.95 -27.52
C ILE A 102 -12.53 9.51 -26.85
N THR A 103 -12.57 8.27 -26.40
CA THR A 103 -13.73 7.71 -25.69
C THR A 103 -13.51 7.79 -24.18
N ARG A 104 -14.57 7.80 -23.38
CA ARG A 104 -14.47 7.73 -21.91
C ARG A 104 -14.36 6.28 -21.45
N CYS A 105 -13.59 6.04 -20.38
CA CYS A 105 -13.29 4.70 -19.86
C CYS A 105 -14.54 3.90 -19.41
N GLY A 106 -15.50 4.56 -18.77
CA GLY A 106 -16.79 3.96 -18.38
C GLY A 106 -16.74 2.80 -17.37
N ALA A 107 -15.60 2.52 -16.73
CA ALA A 107 -15.49 1.41 -15.75
C ALA A 107 -16.24 1.74 -14.45
N PRO A 108 -16.89 0.77 -13.79
CA PRO A 108 -17.51 1.00 -12.49
C PRO A 108 -16.44 1.31 -11.45
N THR A 109 -16.57 2.44 -10.76
CA THR A 109 -15.69 2.79 -9.64
C THR A 109 -16.29 2.29 -8.33
N LYS A 110 -15.51 2.29 -7.25
CA LYS A 110 -15.98 1.96 -5.89
C LYS A 110 -17.16 2.83 -5.42
N SER A 111 -17.30 4.03 -5.99
CA SER A 111 -18.40 4.96 -5.72
C SER A 111 -19.67 4.72 -6.55
N GLY A 112 -19.67 3.70 -7.42
CA GLY A 112 -20.78 3.38 -8.33
C GLY A 112 -20.86 4.26 -9.58
N ARG A 113 -20.21 5.42 -9.62
CA ARG A 113 -20.15 6.27 -10.82
C ARG A 113 -19.18 5.71 -11.87
N PRO A 114 -19.48 5.81 -13.18
CA PRO A 114 -18.60 5.34 -14.23
C PRO A 114 -17.36 6.23 -14.36
N CYS A 115 -16.21 5.61 -14.63
CA CYS A 115 -14.94 6.31 -14.78
C CYS A 115 -14.98 7.26 -16.00
N GLN A 116 -14.76 8.55 -15.75
CA GLN A 116 -14.85 9.58 -16.77
C GLN A 116 -13.53 9.85 -17.52
N ARG A 117 -12.45 9.15 -17.16
CA ARG A 117 -11.13 9.38 -17.77
C ARG A 117 -11.18 9.10 -19.27
N ARG A 118 -10.63 10.04 -20.06
CA ARG A 118 -10.50 9.95 -21.51
C ARG A 118 -9.42 8.94 -21.89
N VAL A 119 -9.71 8.08 -22.86
CA VAL A 119 -8.80 7.09 -23.41
C VAL A 119 -8.76 7.23 -24.92
N ARG A 120 -7.55 7.11 -25.49
CA ARG A 120 -7.33 7.13 -26.92
C ARG A 120 -7.55 5.72 -27.46
N GLY A 121 -8.39 5.58 -28.50
CA GLY A 121 -8.63 4.28 -29.14
C GLY A 121 -9.72 3.41 -28.50
N GLY A 122 -10.55 3.99 -27.62
CA GLY A 122 -11.62 3.24 -26.94
C GLY A 122 -11.11 2.32 -25.81
N GLY A 123 -12.02 1.83 -24.96
CA GLY A 123 -11.71 0.84 -23.93
C GLY A 123 -11.53 1.39 -22.50
N ARG A 124 -10.72 0.70 -21.69
CA ARG A 124 -10.51 1.01 -20.26
C ARG A 124 -9.23 1.81 -20.05
N CYS A 125 -9.22 2.70 -19.06
CA CYS A 125 -8.01 3.44 -18.71
C CYS A 125 -7.02 2.55 -17.97
N TRP A 126 -5.76 3.00 -17.84
CA TRP A 126 -4.69 2.23 -17.19
C TRP A 126 -5.03 1.77 -15.76
N GLN A 127 -5.87 2.49 -15.02
CA GLN A 127 -6.33 2.06 -13.69
C GLN A 127 -7.35 0.92 -13.71
N HIS A 128 -7.99 0.68 -14.86
CA HIS A 128 -9.06 -0.32 -15.03
C HIS A 128 -8.72 -1.35 -16.11
N ARG A 129 -7.48 -1.35 -16.64
CA ARG A 129 -7.06 -2.26 -17.71
C ARG A 129 -6.88 -3.69 -17.22
N GLU A 130 -6.48 -3.86 -15.96
CA GLU A 130 -6.10 -5.15 -15.36
C GLU A 130 -7.26 -5.81 -14.60
N VAL A 131 -8.24 -5.01 -14.15
CA VAL A 131 -9.44 -5.48 -13.45
C VAL A 131 -10.48 -6.07 -14.42
N ALA A 132 -10.36 -5.75 -15.72
CA ALA A 132 -11.28 -6.22 -16.75
C ALA A 132 -11.20 -7.73 -17.02
N THR A 133 -10.16 -8.43 -16.54
CA THR A 133 -10.02 -9.88 -16.71
C THR A 133 -11.00 -10.67 -15.82
N GLN A 134 -11.73 -10.00 -14.93
CA GLN A 134 -12.83 -10.61 -14.15
C GLN A 134 -14.03 -9.67 -14.11
N SER A 135 -14.70 -9.45 -15.24
CA SER A 135 -16.13 -9.09 -15.17
C SER A 135 -16.97 -10.35 -15.38
N PRO A 136 -17.92 -10.64 -14.48
CA PRO A 136 -18.73 -11.84 -14.53
C PRO A 136 -19.65 -11.78 -15.74
N THR A 137 -19.77 -12.93 -16.40
CA THR A 137 -20.90 -13.27 -17.26
C THR A 137 -22.19 -12.99 -16.47
N ASP A 138 -22.87 -11.90 -16.80
CA ASP A 138 -24.19 -11.56 -16.28
C ASP A 138 -25.22 -12.47 -16.94
N ILE A 139 -25.33 -13.70 -16.43
CA ILE A 139 -26.48 -14.57 -16.69
C ILE A 139 -27.56 -14.14 -15.70
N GLY A 140 -28.55 -13.42 -16.22
CA GLY A 140 -29.91 -13.42 -15.71
C GLY A 140 -30.12 -12.73 -14.36
N ARG A 141 -30.34 -11.42 -14.39
CA ARG A 141 -31.13 -10.74 -13.36
C ARG A 141 -32.44 -10.23 -13.97
N PRO A 142 -33.61 -10.71 -13.51
CA PRO A 142 -34.89 -10.26 -14.03
C PRO A 142 -35.15 -8.80 -13.65
N ALA A 143 -35.89 -8.12 -14.53
CA ALA A 143 -36.23 -6.70 -14.45
C ALA A 143 -36.90 -6.32 -13.11
N PRO A 144 -36.65 -5.10 -12.59
CA PRO A 144 -37.36 -4.63 -11.41
C PRO A 144 -38.83 -4.40 -11.74
N ILE A 145 -39.68 -5.11 -11.00
CA ILE A 145 -41.12 -4.91 -10.94
C ILE A 145 -41.35 -3.49 -10.41
N GLY A 146 -41.88 -2.62 -11.27
CA GLY A 146 -42.45 -1.35 -10.83
C GLY A 146 -43.72 -1.59 -10.03
N ASN A 147 -43.91 -0.81 -8.97
CA ASN A 147 -45.23 -0.59 -8.37
C ASN A 147 -45.18 0.60 -7.38
N PRO A 148 -46.32 1.24 -7.06
CA PRO A 148 -47.60 1.30 -7.78
C PRO A 148 -47.77 2.57 -8.64
#